data_AF-A0A6I5VMT7-F1
#
_entry.id   AF-A0A6I5VMT7-F1
#
_cell.length_a   1.000
_cell.length_b   1.000
_cell.length_c   1.000
_cell.angle_alpha   90.00
_cell.angle_beta   90.00
_cell.angle_gamma   90.00
#
_symmetry.space_group_name_H-M   'P 1'
#
loop_
_entity.id
_entity.type
_entity.pdbx_description
1 polymer ?
#
loop_
_entity_poly.entity_id
_entity_poly.type
_entity_poly.pdbx_seq_one_letter_code
_entity_poly.pdbx_strand_id
1 'polypeptide(L)'
;MRVRTQRVEQAGWSVDVRLTARGGMVLRDVRFHDQRVLQSASTPFVYVDYIGLGIGAFTDHLGTTTAVPEVRATVDGFDIAVRYDAAGPDYLYEHIWRFFGDGQFGCRMVVHGPGEEHSGGHTYFVPFRLDIDCGSGLRDSVDAWFGPPAAGTWSAQTTEGELLHAPRSRWDWSVVDRAAGRRVLLRATDPAHDRCWAVRYRPEESFGALGVIQPGAPGTAGSVPVVYVGDESLQNSDVVLWYVAQVDAKPYVVTCGPWLGLQGY
;
A
#
# COMPACT_ATOMS: atom_id res chain seq x y z
N MET A 1 -20.59 -18.31 -4.45
CA MET A 1 -20.50 -16.94 -5.00
C MET A 1 -19.29 -16.88 -5.93
N ARG A 2 -19.46 -16.59 -7.23
CA ARG A 2 -18.32 -16.54 -8.17
C ARG A 2 -17.53 -15.27 -7.94
N VAL A 3 -16.23 -15.42 -7.75
CA VAL A 3 -15.28 -14.31 -7.70
C VAL A 3 -15.18 -13.72 -9.11
N ARG A 4 -15.45 -12.43 -9.26
CA ARG A 4 -15.23 -11.72 -10.52
C ARG A 4 -13.77 -11.28 -10.56
N THR A 5 -13.00 -11.88 -11.44
CA THR A 5 -11.64 -11.44 -11.79
C THR A 5 -11.71 -10.70 -13.12
N GLN A 6 -11.05 -9.56 -13.21
CA GLN A 6 -10.90 -8.77 -14.44
C GLN A 6 -9.41 -8.63 -14.76
N ARG A 7 -8.99 -9.01 -15.96
CA ARG A 7 -7.65 -8.72 -16.50
C ARG A 7 -7.68 -7.34 -17.16
N VAL A 8 -6.70 -6.50 -16.87
CA VAL A 8 -6.50 -5.19 -17.52
C VAL A 8 -5.13 -5.19 -18.20
N GLU A 9 -5.08 -4.84 -19.48
CA GLU A 9 -3.85 -4.85 -20.29
C GLU A 9 -3.74 -3.52 -21.05
N GLN A 10 -2.82 -2.65 -20.62
CA GLN A 10 -2.66 -1.31 -21.18
C GLN A 10 -1.29 -0.73 -20.80
N ALA A 11 -0.70 0.09 -21.69
CA ALA A 11 0.54 0.84 -21.42
C ALA A 11 1.70 -0.03 -20.92
N GLY A 12 1.86 -1.25 -21.47
CA GLY A 12 2.89 -2.20 -21.05
C GLY A 12 2.55 -2.99 -19.77
N TRP A 13 1.44 -2.67 -19.10
CA TRP A 13 1.00 -3.35 -17.88
C TRP A 13 0.01 -4.47 -18.16
N SER A 14 0.02 -5.46 -17.27
CA SER A 14 -0.95 -6.53 -17.21
C SER A 14 -1.32 -6.80 -15.75
N VAL A 15 -2.60 -6.69 -15.40
CA VAL A 15 -3.08 -6.63 -14.00
C VAL A 15 -4.31 -7.51 -13.82
N ASP A 16 -4.28 -8.45 -12.86
CA ASP A 16 -5.50 -9.14 -12.42
C ASP A 16 -6.14 -8.38 -11.25
N VAL A 17 -7.35 -7.89 -11.47
CA VAL A 17 -8.15 -7.20 -10.46
C VAL A 17 -9.20 -8.15 -9.90
N ARG A 18 -9.28 -8.23 -8.56
CA ARG A 18 -10.29 -9.00 -7.85
C ARG A 18 -10.87 -8.18 -6.72
N LEU A 19 -12.20 -8.21 -6.58
CA LEU A 19 -12.87 -7.72 -5.39
C LEU A 19 -13.07 -8.85 -4.37
N THR A 20 -12.83 -8.56 -3.10
CA THR A 20 -12.99 -9.53 -2.01
C THR A 20 -13.75 -8.93 -0.85
N ALA A 21 -14.55 -9.77 -0.18
CA ALA A 21 -15.36 -9.38 0.98
C ALA A 21 -14.55 -8.91 2.19
N ARG A 22 -13.22 -9.06 2.19
CA ARG A 22 -12.35 -8.66 3.31
C ARG A 22 -11.25 -7.66 2.91
N GLY A 23 -10.69 -7.80 1.70
CA GLY A 23 -9.59 -6.96 1.23
C GLY A 23 -9.97 -5.85 0.25
N GLY A 24 -11.26 -5.69 -0.06
CA GLY A 24 -11.72 -4.75 -1.09
C GLY A 24 -11.11 -5.08 -2.45
N MET A 25 -10.58 -4.07 -3.12
CA MET A 25 -9.79 -4.21 -4.35
C MET A 25 -8.42 -4.84 -4.05
N VAL A 26 -8.21 -6.03 -4.62
CA VAL A 26 -6.95 -6.76 -4.58
C VAL A 26 -6.42 -6.86 -6.00
N LEU A 27 -5.20 -6.38 -6.20
CA LEU A 27 -4.44 -6.64 -7.43
C LEU A 27 -3.62 -7.92 -7.27
N ARG A 28 -3.49 -8.69 -8.34
CA ARG A 28 -2.64 -9.89 -8.41
C ARG A 28 -1.88 -9.94 -9.72
N ASP A 29 -0.75 -10.64 -9.70
CA ASP A 29 0.09 -10.91 -10.88
C ASP A 29 0.31 -9.67 -11.75
N VAL A 30 0.68 -8.56 -11.10
CA VAL A 30 0.91 -7.28 -11.74
C VAL A 30 2.23 -7.35 -12.48
N ARG A 31 2.19 -7.18 -13.79
CA ARG A 31 3.35 -7.26 -14.68
C ARG A 31 3.54 -5.98 -15.48
N PHE A 32 4.80 -5.65 -15.77
CA PHE A 32 5.21 -4.64 -16.73
C PHE A 32 6.16 -5.27 -17.75
N HIS A 33 5.83 -5.17 -19.04
CA HIS A 33 6.56 -5.85 -20.13
C HIS A 33 6.83 -7.34 -19.83
N ASP A 34 5.78 -8.06 -19.41
CA ASP A 34 5.77 -9.47 -19.02
C ASP A 34 6.64 -9.85 -17.82
N GLN A 35 7.32 -8.89 -17.18
CA GLN A 35 8.03 -9.10 -15.92
C GLN A 35 7.10 -8.80 -14.75
N ARG A 36 7.03 -9.71 -13.77
CA ARG A 36 6.27 -9.47 -12.55
C ARG A 36 6.92 -8.34 -11.75
N VAL A 37 6.04 -7.55 -11.13
CA VAL A 37 6.35 -6.42 -10.27
C VAL A 37 5.69 -6.60 -8.90
N LEU A 38 4.41 -6.99 -8.88
CA LEU A 38 3.70 -7.35 -7.66
C LEU A 38 3.09 -8.73 -7.82
N GLN A 39 3.31 -9.59 -6.84
CA GLN A 39 2.55 -10.82 -6.72
C GLN A 39 1.12 -10.51 -6.25
N SER A 40 0.97 -9.59 -5.28
CA SER A 40 -0.33 -9.09 -4.85
C SER A 40 -0.26 -7.72 -4.19
N ALA A 41 -1.38 -6.99 -4.17
CA ALA A 41 -1.49 -5.76 -3.36
C ALA A 41 -2.94 -5.46 -2.97
N SER A 42 -3.12 -4.74 -1.85
CA SER A 42 -4.45 -4.39 -1.33
C SER A 42 -4.43 -3.28 -0.27
N THR A 43 -5.60 -2.72 -0.01
CA THR A 43 -5.88 -1.86 1.15
C THR A 43 -7.18 -2.36 1.79
N PRO A 44 -7.10 -3.18 2.86
CA PRO A 44 -8.27 -3.89 3.38
C PRO A 44 -9.21 -3.04 4.23
N PHE A 45 -8.69 -1.98 4.86
CA PHE A 45 -9.44 -1.12 5.76
C PHE A 45 -8.84 0.28 5.86
N VAL A 46 -9.58 1.21 6.45
CA VAL A 46 -9.12 2.50 6.95
C VAL A 46 -9.37 2.52 8.46
N TYR A 47 -8.34 2.81 9.26
CA TYR A 47 -8.51 3.00 10.71
C TYR A 47 -8.67 4.49 10.99
N VAL A 48 -9.68 4.85 11.78
CA VAL A 48 -10.01 6.24 12.08
C VAL A 48 -9.86 6.48 13.57
N ASP A 49 -8.97 7.39 13.92
CA ASP A 49 -8.60 7.66 15.32
C ASP A 49 -9.12 9.02 15.79
N TYR A 50 -10.12 9.00 16.69
CA TYR A 50 -10.70 10.16 17.36
C TYR A 50 -10.11 10.42 18.76
N ILE A 51 -8.92 9.89 19.09
CA ILE A 51 -8.32 10.06 20.42
C ILE A 51 -8.37 11.54 20.86
N GLY A 52 -9.00 11.77 22.03
CA GLY A 52 -9.23 13.09 22.61
C GLY A 52 -10.66 13.62 22.51
N LEU A 53 -11.54 12.98 21.71
CA LEU A 53 -12.91 13.45 21.45
C LEU A 53 -14.03 12.59 22.07
N GLY A 54 -13.70 11.55 22.83
CA GLY A 54 -14.68 10.73 23.56
C GLY A 54 -15.46 9.69 22.73
N ILE A 55 -15.25 9.63 21.42
CA ILE A 55 -15.92 8.70 20.48
C ILE A 55 -15.13 7.40 20.31
N GLY A 56 -13.81 7.45 20.56
CA GLY A 56 -12.92 6.31 20.40
C GLY A 56 -12.59 6.04 18.92
N ALA A 57 -11.69 5.10 18.68
CA ALA A 57 -11.29 4.74 17.33
C ALA A 57 -12.20 3.64 16.76
N PHE A 58 -12.29 3.60 15.43
CA PHE A 58 -12.98 2.53 14.72
C PHE A 58 -12.26 2.17 13.40
N THR A 59 -12.79 1.18 12.70
CA THR A 59 -12.20 0.68 11.46
C THR A 59 -13.27 0.54 10.38
N ASP A 60 -13.05 1.23 9.27
CA ASP A 60 -13.83 1.08 8.05
C ASP A 60 -13.26 -0.04 7.21
N HIS A 61 -13.97 -1.16 7.17
CA HIS A 61 -13.59 -2.28 6.32
C HIS A 61 -13.97 -2.00 4.87
N LEU A 62 -12.98 -2.03 3.96
CA LEU A 62 -13.18 -1.82 2.53
C LEU A 62 -13.59 -3.11 1.81
N GLY A 63 -13.99 -4.14 2.54
CA GLY A 63 -14.46 -5.41 1.99
C GLY A 63 -15.72 -5.24 1.14
N THR A 64 -15.65 -5.60 -0.14
CA THR A 64 -16.81 -5.57 -1.02
C THR A 64 -16.71 -6.67 -2.08
N THR A 65 -17.87 -7.15 -2.51
CA THR A 65 -18.00 -8.08 -3.64
C THR A 65 -18.98 -7.59 -4.70
N THR A 66 -19.63 -6.45 -4.44
CA THR A 66 -20.69 -5.88 -5.27
C THR A 66 -20.25 -4.63 -6.01
N ALA A 67 -19.18 -3.96 -5.57
CA ALA A 67 -18.59 -2.87 -6.32
C ALA A 67 -18.13 -3.34 -7.71
N VAL A 68 -17.92 -2.40 -8.63
CA VAL A 68 -17.38 -2.67 -9.96
C VAL A 68 -16.12 -1.82 -10.13
N PRO A 69 -14.94 -2.43 -10.34
CA PRO A 69 -13.74 -1.68 -10.65
C PRO A 69 -13.93 -0.93 -11.97
N GLU A 70 -13.63 0.36 -11.95
CA GLU A 70 -13.65 1.22 -13.12
C GLU A 70 -12.24 1.37 -13.66
N VAL A 71 -12.04 1.10 -14.96
CA VAL A 71 -10.77 1.33 -15.64
C VAL A 71 -10.89 2.64 -16.43
N ARG A 72 -10.04 3.62 -16.12
CA ARG A 72 -10.06 4.96 -16.72
C ARG A 72 -8.76 5.20 -17.47
N ALA A 73 -8.81 5.55 -18.75
CA ALA A 73 -7.61 5.97 -19.47
C ALA A 73 -7.10 7.33 -18.94
N THR A 74 -5.79 7.50 -18.87
CA THR A 74 -5.14 8.78 -18.58
C THR A 74 -4.21 9.16 -19.74
N VAL A 75 -3.65 10.38 -19.73
CA VAL A 75 -2.78 10.86 -20.82
C VAL A 75 -1.59 9.92 -21.05
N ASP A 76 -0.99 9.42 -19.97
CA ASP A 76 0.25 8.62 -20.00
C ASP A 76 0.07 7.19 -19.45
N GLY A 77 -1.18 6.72 -19.33
CA GLY A 77 -1.45 5.43 -18.68
C GLY A 77 -2.92 5.15 -18.40
N PHE A 78 -3.22 4.59 -17.22
CA PHE A 78 -4.59 4.29 -16.80
C PHE A 78 -4.74 4.19 -15.28
N ASP A 79 -5.96 4.34 -14.80
CA ASP A 79 -6.38 4.12 -13.42
C ASP A 79 -7.31 2.90 -13.32
N ILE A 80 -7.22 2.17 -12.22
CA ILE A 80 -8.21 1.21 -11.75
C ILE A 80 -8.77 1.75 -10.43
N ALA A 81 -10.05 2.09 -10.41
CA ALA A 81 -10.68 2.75 -9.27
C ALA A 81 -11.86 1.95 -8.71
N VAL A 82 -12.00 1.94 -7.39
CA VAL A 82 -13.17 1.40 -6.68
C VAL A 82 -13.59 2.40 -5.60
N ARG A 83 -14.88 2.69 -5.54
CA ARG A 83 -15.49 3.52 -4.49
C ARG A 83 -16.10 2.66 -3.39
N TYR A 84 -15.93 3.09 -2.15
CA TYR A 84 -16.50 2.46 -0.96
C TYR A 84 -17.29 3.49 -0.19
N ASP A 85 -18.52 3.13 0.12
CA ASP A 85 -19.40 3.82 1.05
C ASP A 85 -19.30 3.04 2.37
N ALA A 86 -18.47 3.51 3.30
CA ALA A 86 -18.17 2.83 4.55
C ALA A 86 -18.84 3.58 5.70
N ALA A 87 -19.38 2.84 6.68
CA ALA A 87 -20.00 3.38 7.90
C ALA A 87 -21.03 4.53 7.72
N GLY A 88 -21.70 4.63 6.57
CA GLY A 88 -22.74 5.64 6.31
C GLY A 88 -22.26 6.80 5.44
N PRO A 89 -23.08 7.86 5.27
CA PRO A 89 -22.84 8.90 4.26
C PRO A 89 -21.59 9.77 4.52
N ASP A 90 -20.98 9.65 5.70
CA ASP A 90 -19.91 10.54 6.16
C ASP A 90 -18.50 10.03 5.81
N TYR A 91 -18.33 8.76 5.44
CA TYR A 91 -17.04 8.19 5.04
C TYR A 91 -17.10 7.56 3.64
N LEU A 92 -16.78 8.39 2.66
CA LEU A 92 -16.65 7.97 1.27
C LEU A 92 -15.17 7.87 0.90
N TYR A 93 -14.78 6.70 0.40
CA TYR A 93 -13.42 6.40 -0.02
C TYR A 93 -13.36 6.05 -1.51
N GLU A 94 -12.34 6.53 -2.22
CA GLU A 94 -11.98 6.02 -3.56
C GLU A 94 -10.56 5.45 -3.53
N HIS A 95 -10.43 4.15 -3.73
CA HIS A 95 -9.14 3.46 -3.85
C HIS A 95 -8.77 3.40 -5.33
N ILE A 96 -7.62 3.97 -5.68
CA ILE A 96 -7.14 4.09 -7.05
C ILE A 96 -5.76 3.47 -7.18
N TRP A 97 -5.60 2.56 -8.12
CA TRP A 97 -4.28 2.19 -8.64
C TRP A 97 -4.04 2.90 -9.96
N ARG A 98 -2.96 3.66 -10.04
CA ARG A 98 -2.56 4.37 -11.25
C ARG A 98 -1.32 3.73 -11.84
N PHE A 99 -1.31 3.50 -13.15
CA PHE A 99 -0.20 2.92 -13.89
C PHE A 99 0.18 3.82 -15.05
N PHE A 100 1.49 4.01 -15.28
CA PHE A 100 2.04 4.84 -16.34
C PHE A 100 2.84 4.00 -17.34
N GLY A 101 2.89 4.42 -18.60
CA GLY A 101 3.64 3.72 -19.65
C GLY A 101 5.16 3.71 -19.47
N ASP A 102 5.70 4.52 -18.55
CA ASP A 102 7.13 4.58 -18.22
C ASP A 102 7.54 3.66 -17.06
N GLY A 103 6.63 2.82 -16.58
CA GLY A 103 6.86 1.92 -15.45
C GLY A 103 6.63 2.57 -14.08
N GLN A 104 6.24 3.84 -13.99
CA GLN A 104 5.76 4.39 -12.73
C GLN A 104 4.34 3.90 -12.43
N PHE A 105 4.02 3.76 -11.14
CA PHE A 105 2.68 3.44 -10.70
C PHE A 105 2.46 3.92 -9.27
N GLY A 106 1.22 3.94 -8.80
CA GLY A 106 0.90 4.41 -7.46
C GLY A 106 -0.38 3.78 -6.96
N CYS A 107 -0.45 3.57 -5.65
CA CYS A 107 -1.67 3.21 -4.98
C CYS A 107 -2.13 4.41 -4.16
N ARG A 108 -3.41 4.75 -4.25
CA ARG A 108 -3.97 5.93 -3.61
C ARG A 108 -5.28 5.61 -2.91
N MET A 109 -5.45 6.25 -1.76
CA MET A 109 -6.74 6.40 -1.13
C MET A 109 -7.14 7.87 -1.21
N VAL A 110 -8.31 8.14 -1.76
CA VAL A 110 -8.97 9.44 -1.71
C VAL A 110 -10.02 9.38 -0.60
N VAL A 111 -9.91 10.27 0.37
CA VAL A 111 -10.89 10.39 1.46
C VAL A 111 -11.75 11.62 1.16
N HIS A 112 -13.05 11.39 1.00
CA HIS A 112 -14.01 12.44 0.69
C HIS A 112 -14.65 12.98 1.97
N GLY A 113 -14.41 14.26 2.25
CA GLY A 113 -15.03 14.98 3.36
C GLY A 113 -14.30 14.77 4.70
N PRO A 114 -14.72 15.51 5.74
CA PRO A 114 -14.06 15.47 7.02
C PRO A 114 -14.33 14.18 7.80
N GLY A 115 -15.39 13.41 7.53
CA GLY A 115 -15.91 12.38 8.44
C GLY A 115 -17.07 12.92 9.29
N GLU A 116 -17.46 12.21 10.36
CA GLU A 116 -18.45 12.70 11.34
C GLU A 116 -18.03 14.08 11.90
N GLU A 117 -19.02 14.92 12.21
CA GLU A 117 -19.06 16.40 12.42
C GLU A 117 -18.02 17.05 13.39
N HIS A 118 -16.95 16.38 13.78
CA HIS A 118 -15.99 16.84 14.79
C HIS A 118 -14.87 17.74 14.27
N SER A 119 -15.16 18.63 13.30
CA SER A 119 -14.26 19.71 12.89
C SER A 119 -12.83 19.27 12.50
N GLY A 120 -12.66 18.02 12.03
CA GLY A 120 -11.36 17.47 11.61
C GLY A 120 -10.41 17.05 12.74
N GLY A 121 -10.93 16.75 13.94
CA GLY A 121 -10.13 16.33 15.09
C GLY A 121 -9.77 14.83 15.14
N HIS A 122 -9.48 14.21 13.99
CA HIS A 122 -9.12 12.80 13.91
C HIS A 122 -8.08 12.54 12.83
N THR A 123 -7.47 11.35 12.91
CA THR A 123 -6.43 10.92 11.97
C THR A 123 -6.85 9.63 11.29
N TYR A 124 -6.71 9.58 9.97
CA TYR A 124 -6.87 8.39 9.16
C TYR A 124 -5.53 7.65 9.07
N PHE A 125 -5.56 6.35 9.30
CA PHE A 125 -4.45 5.45 9.05
C PHE A 125 -4.85 4.46 7.95
N VAL A 126 -4.15 4.50 6.83
CA VAL A 126 -4.45 3.69 5.64
C VAL A 126 -3.29 2.73 5.35
N PRO A 127 -3.41 1.45 5.75
CA PRO A 127 -2.38 0.44 5.47
C PRO A 127 -2.51 -0.14 4.07
N PHE A 128 -1.45 -0.02 3.29
CA PHE A 128 -1.26 -0.61 1.97
C PHE A 128 -0.33 -1.83 2.09
N ARG A 129 -0.84 -3.01 1.77
CA ARG A 129 -0.05 -4.25 1.69
C ARG A 129 0.46 -4.43 0.27
N LEU A 130 1.77 -4.52 0.10
CA LEU A 130 2.47 -4.62 -1.18
C LEU A 130 3.38 -5.85 -1.16
N ASP A 131 2.94 -6.93 -1.80
CA ASP A 131 3.70 -8.16 -1.97
C ASP A 131 4.42 -8.06 -3.31
N ILE A 132 5.66 -7.59 -3.22
CA ILE A 132 6.50 -7.17 -4.34
C ILE A 132 7.34 -8.36 -4.80
N ASP A 133 7.40 -8.58 -6.11
CA ASP A 133 8.18 -9.66 -6.71
C ASP A 133 9.01 -9.07 -7.85
N CYS A 134 10.32 -8.88 -7.66
CA CYS A 134 11.21 -8.31 -8.68
C CYS A 134 11.80 -9.35 -9.65
N GLY A 135 11.19 -10.54 -9.74
CA GLY A 135 11.55 -11.56 -10.71
C GLY A 135 11.16 -12.94 -10.22
N SER A 136 11.74 -13.36 -9.10
CA SER A 136 11.25 -14.48 -8.33
C SER A 136 11.24 -14.10 -6.87
N GLY A 137 10.10 -14.20 -6.19
CA GLY A 137 9.95 -13.82 -4.78
C GLY A 137 11.08 -14.30 -3.85
N LEU A 138 11.69 -15.46 -4.11
CA LEU A 138 12.81 -15.98 -3.30
C LEU A 138 14.16 -15.26 -3.48
N ARG A 139 14.22 -14.18 -4.26
CA ARG A 139 15.46 -13.43 -4.55
C ARG A 139 15.36 -11.95 -4.21
N ASP A 140 14.24 -11.56 -3.62
CA ASP A 140 14.03 -10.18 -3.28
C ASP A 140 14.79 -9.78 -2.02
N SER A 141 15.23 -8.53 -2.00
CA SER A 141 15.96 -7.93 -0.91
C SER A 141 15.44 -6.53 -0.67
N VAL A 142 15.37 -6.10 0.59
CA VAL A 142 14.95 -4.74 0.92
C VAL A 142 16.16 -3.83 1.13
N ASP A 143 16.13 -2.66 0.52
CA ASP A 143 17.06 -1.57 0.78
C ASP A 143 16.29 -0.29 1.17
N ALA A 144 16.87 0.52 2.05
CA ALA A 144 16.43 1.88 2.32
C ALA A 144 17.49 2.88 1.87
N TRP A 145 17.07 4.04 1.39
CA TRP A 145 17.98 5.12 1.03
C TRP A 145 18.52 5.79 2.29
N PHE A 146 19.79 6.21 2.28
CA PHE A 146 20.37 7.00 3.36
C PHE A 146 21.17 8.16 2.79
N GLY A 147 20.97 9.35 3.36
CA GLY A 147 21.66 10.56 2.96
C GLY A 147 20.88 11.42 1.94
N PRO A 148 21.48 12.54 1.48
CA PRO A 148 20.82 13.51 0.62
C PRO A 148 20.56 12.92 -0.78
N PRO A 149 19.58 13.43 -1.54
CA PRO A 149 19.19 12.86 -2.84
C PRO A 149 20.32 12.80 -3.88
N ALA A 150 21.31 13.70 -3.81
CA ALA A 150 22.42 13.74 -4.78
C ALA A 150 23.64 12.88 -4.42
N ALA A 151 23.75 12.41 -3.17
CA ALA A 151 24.94 11.69 -2.68
C ALA A 151 24.61 10.54 -1.73
N GLY A 152 23.33 10.22 -1.56
CA GLY A 152 22.90 9.12 -0.72
C GLY A 152 23.20 7.77 -1.34
N THR A 153 23.04 6.74 -0.53
CA THR A 153 23.32 5.36 -0.91
C THR A 153 22.19 4.46 -0.45
N TRP A 154 21.97 3.39 -1.20
CA TRP A 154 21.13 2.29 -0.75
C TRP A 154 21.85 1.50 0.33
N SER A 155 21.17 1.26 1.45
CA SER A 155 21.65 0.40 2.52
C SER A 155 20.69 -0.77 2.72
N ALA A 156 21.23 -1.98 2.70
CA ALA A 156 20.46 -3.19 2.89
C ALA A 156 19.80 -3.21 4.27
N GLN A 157 18.51 -3.53 4.28
CA GLN A 157 17.72 -3.76 5.49
C GLN A 157 17.74 -5.27 5.72
N THR A 158 18.44 -5.72 6.75
CA THR A 158 18.72 -7.17 6.91
C THR A 158 17.61 -7.93 7.62
N THR A 159 16.87 -7.26 8.49
CA THR A 159 15.89 -7.88 9.39
C THR A 159 14.54 -7.18 9.28
N GLU A 160 13.46 -7.93 9.48
CA GLU A 160 12.09 -7.40 9.51
C GLU A 160 11.94 -6.21 10.47
N GLY A 161 11.02 -5.31 10.15
CA GLY A 161 10.70 -4.18 11.01
C GLY A 161 10.33 -2.92 10.25
N GLU A 162 10.23 -1.84 11.00
CA GLU A 162 10.02 -0.51 10.43
C GLU A 162 11.29 -0.05 9.71
N LEU A 163 11.11 0.46 8.50
CA LEU A 163 12.17 0.98 7.68
C LEU A 163 12.41 2.44 8.01
N LEU A 164 13.68 2.82 8.12
CA LEU A 164 14.06 4.22 8.31
C LEU A 164 13.70 5.03 7.06
N HIS A 165 13.18 6.22 7.28
CA HIS A 165 12.86 7.18 6.23
C HIS A 165 14.07 8.06 5.91
N ALA A 166 14.24 8.42 4.63
CA ALA A 166 15.28 9.37 4.20
C ALA A 166 14.65 10.70 3.79
N PRO A 167 14.51 11.66 4.73
CA PRO A 167 13.88 12.92 4.42
C PRO A 167 14.66 13.63 3.31
N ARG A 168 14.02 13.80 2.15
CA ARG A 168 14.51 14.44 0.90
C ARG A 168 15.07 13.51 -0.17
N SER A 169 14.98 12.19 -0.05
CA SER A 169 15.30 11.31 -1.18
C SER A 169 14.27 11.45 -2.32
N ARG A 170 14.61 10.99 -3.54
CA ARG A 170 13.58 10.76 -4.57
C ARG A 170 12.81 9.46 -4.30
N TRP A 171 13.43 8.50 -3.62
CA TRP A 171 12.91 7.18 -3.32
C TRP A 171 13.44 6.76 -1.95
N ASP A 172 12.56 6.31 -1.08
CA ASP A 172 12.87 6.05 0.32
C ASP A 172 13.26 4.60 0.54
N TRP A 173 12.53 3.70 -0.11
CA TRP A 173 12.68 2.26 0.05
C TRP A 173 12.68 1.58 -1.30
N SER A 174 13.11 0.33 -1.30
CA SER A 174 13.02 -0.49 -2.49
C SER A 174 13.10 -1.97 -2.17
N VAL A 175 12.54 -2.75 -3.09
CA VAL A 175 12.78 -4.18 -3.21
C VAL A 175 13.63 -4.40 -4.45
N VAL A 176 14.66 -5.23 -4.34
CA VAL A 176 15.65 -5.47 -5.39
C VAL A 176 15.93 -6.95 -5.58
N ASP A 177 15.89 -7.42 -6.82
CA ASP A 177 16.57 -8.65 -7.24
C ASP A 177 17.91 -8.26 -7.86
N ARG A 178 18.99 -8.49 -7.10
CA ARG A 178 20.35 -8.11 -7.51
C ARG A 178 20.88 -8.97 -8.66
N ALA A 179 20.43 -10.22 -8.79
CA ALA A 179 20.84 -11.10 -9.86
C ALA A 179 20.17 -10.72 -11.18
N ALA A 180 18.91 -10.29 -11.12
CA ALA A 180 18.18 -9.78 -12.29
C ALA A 180 18.51 -8.31 -12.62
N GLY A 181 19.12 -7.57 -11.69
CA GLY A 181 19.41 -6.14 -11.86
C GLY A 181 18.15 -5.27 -11.82
N ARG A 182 17.09 -5.74 -11.14
CA ARG A 182 15.76 -5.12 -11.13
C ARG A 182 15.43 -4.58 -9.75
N ARG A 183 14.73 -3.45 -9.72
CA ARG A 183 14.30 -2.81 -8.49
C ARG A 183 12.92 -2.18 -8.63
N VAL A 184 12.08 -2.41 -7.62
CA VAL A 184 10.86 -1.63 -7.38
C VAL A 184 11.19 -0.60 -6.30
N LEU A 185 11.02 0.66 -6.64
CA LEU A 185 11.29 1.82 -5.81
C LEU A 185 9.98 2.28 -5.16
N LEU A 186 10.02 2.67 -3.89
CA LEU A 186 8.90 3.20 -3.13
C LEU A 186 9.24 4.59 -2.61
N ARG A 187 8.30 5.52 -2.72
CA ARG A 187 8.40 6.88 -2.18
C ARG A 187 7.17 7.19 -1.33
N ALA A 188 7.41 7.70 -0.12
CA ALA A 188 6.38 8.25 0.75
C ALA A 188 5.74 9.51 0.16
N THR A 189 4.45 9.72 0.42
CA THR A 189 3.76 10.95 -0.02
C THR A 189 3.94 12.06 1.01
N ASP A 190 3.85 11.73 2.29
CA ASP A 190 4.18 12.59 3.41
C ASP A 190 5.29 11.95 4.28
N PRO A 191 6.56 12.30 4.03
CA PRO A 191 7.70 11.72 4.74
C PRO A 191 7.72 11.98 6.25
N ALA A 192 6.93 12.94 6.76
CA ALA A 192 6.88 13.28 8.17
C ALA A 192 5.96 12.33 8.97
N HIS A 193 4.99 11.69 8.30
CA HIS A 193 3.94 10.91 8.97
C HIS A 193 3.81 9.49 8.40
N ASP A 194 4.14 9.28 7.13
CA ASP A 194 4.07 7.98 6.51
C ASP A 194 5.15 7.05 7.05
N ARG A 195 4.76 5.79 7.27
CA ARG A 195 5.63 4.76 7.81
C ARG A 195 5.63 3.53 6.92
N CYS A 196 6.74 2.81 6.87
CA CYS A 196 6.86 1.61 6.05
C CYS A 196 7.51 0.51 6.86
N TRP A 197 6.98 -0.70 6.77
CA TRP A 197 7.58 -1.91 7.34
C TRP A 197 7.87 -2.88 6.23
N ALA A 198 8.94 -3.65 6.41
CA ALA A 198 9.21 -4.83 5.62
C ALA A 198 9.11 -6.07 6.50
N VAL A 199 8.40 -7.07 5.99
CA VAL A 199 8.29 -8.40 6.59
C VAL A 199 8.52 -9.45 5.51
N ARG A 200 8.98 -10.63 5.91
CA ARG A 200 9.00 -11.81 5.06
C ARG A 200 7.55 -12.25 4.82
N TYR A 201 7.22 -12.60 3.58
CA TYR A 201 5.91 -13.11 3.22
C TYR A 201 5.53 -14.34 4.05
N ARG A 202 4.32 -14.32 4.60
CA ARG A 202 3.66 -15.50 5.20
C ARG A 202 2.24 -15.67 4.68
N PRO A 203 1.77 -16.90 4.40
CA PRO A 203 0.40 -17.13 3.93
C PRO A 203 -0.69 -16.61 4.88
N GLU A 204 -0.39 -16.56 6.18
CA GLU A 204 -1.29 -16.09 7.24
C GLU A 204 -1.47 -14.56 7.23
N GLU A 205 -0.55 -13.83 6.59
CA GLU A 205 -0.63 -12.39 6.32
C GLU A 205 -1.70 -12.11 5.25
N SER A 206 -2.95 -12.33 5.62
CA SER A 206 -4.07 -12.25 4.71
C SER A 206 -4.94 -11.03 4.97
N PHE A 207 -5.53 -10.56 3.88
CA PHE A 207 -6.46 -9.44 3.72
C PHE A 207 -7.67 -9.39 4.67
N GLY A 208 -7.82 -10.40 5.54
CA GLY A 208 -9.02 -10.62 6.32
C GLY A 208 -8.83 -11.37 7.64
N ALA A 209 -7.59 -11.68 8.04
CA ALA A 209 -7.30 -12.07 9.43
C ALA A 209 -7.40 -10.85 10.39
N LEU A 210 -7.57 -9.66 9.81
CA LEU A 210 -7.33 -8.33 10.38
C LEU A 210 -8.46 -7.77 11.25
N GLY A 211 -9.61 -8.45 11.37
CA GLY A 211 -10.68 -8.06 12.28
C GLY A 211 -10.46 -8.45 13.75
N VAL A 212 -9.31 -9.06 14.09
CA VAL A 212 -9.04 -9.65 15.42
C VAL A 212 -7.70 -9.20 16.00
N ILE A 213 -6.96 -8.35 15.28
CA ILE A 213 -5.72 -7.77 15.77
C ILE A 213 -6.11 -6.68 16.79
N GLN A 214 -5.39 -6.63 17.92
CA GLN A 214 -5.77 -5.85 19.10
C GLN A 214 -6.09 -4.38 18.73
N PRO A 215 -7.04 -3.73 19.44
CA PRO A 215 -7.38 -2.35 19.18
C PRO A 215 -6.14 -1.45 19.25
N GLY A 216 -5.86 -0.72 18.17
CA GLY A 216 -4.74 0.20 18.06
C GLY A 216 -4.50 0.66 16.62
N ALA A 217 -3.95 1.87 16.46
CA ALA A 217 -3.63 2.42 15.16
C ALA A 217 -2.60 1.53 14.43
N PRO A 218 -2.70 1.35 13.10
CA PRO A 218 -1.69 0.63 12.34
C PRO A 218 -0.26 1.14 12.63
N GLY A 219 0.66 0.22 12.92
CA GLY A 219 2.05 0.52 13.27
C GLY A 219 2.34 0.60 14.78
N THR A 220 1.37 0.29 15.64
CA THR A 220 1.53 0.17 17.10
C THR A 220 1.70 -1.28 17.53
N ALA A 221 2.17 -1.51 18.76
CA ALA A 221 2.26 -2.85 19.32
C ALA A 221 0.89 -3.56 19.27
N GLY A 222 0.87 -4.80 18.77
CA GLY A 222 -0.37 -5.57 18.65
C GLY A 222 -1.28 -5.16 17.49
N SER A 223 -0.87 -4.22 16.62
CA SER A 223 -1.56 -3.86 15.36
C SER A 223 -0.75 -4.22 14.12
N VAL A 224 -1.37 -4.21 12.93
CA VAL A 224 -0.61 -4.39 11.68
C VAL A 224 0.22 -3.14 11.36
N PRO A 225 1.40 -3.28 10.77
CA PRO A 225 2.06 -4.55 10.43
C PRO A 225 2.90 -5.14 11.56
N VAL A 226 2.99 -4.48 12.72
CA VAL A 226 3.88 -4.86 13.84
C VAL A 226 3.65 -6.29 14.33
N VAL A 227 2.42 -6.80 14.30
CA VAL A 227 2.13 -8.21 14.66
C VAL A 227 2.80 -9.25 13.77
N TYR A 228 3.25 -8.86 12.58
CA TYR A 228 3.95 -9.72 11.63
C TYR A 228 5.46 -9.54 11.69
N VAL A 229 5.97 -8.58 12.47
CA VAL A 229 7.40 -8.38 12.63
C VAL A 229 7.96 -9.44 13.58
N GLY A 230 8.88 -10.26 13.07
CA GLY A 230 9.71 -11.19 13.81
C GLY A 230 11.19 -10.82 13.68
N ASP A 231 12.06 -11.83 13.61
CA ASP A 231 13.52 -11.70 13.49
C ASP A 231 14.03 -12.40 12.20
N GLU A 232 13.21 -12.38 11.14
CA GLU A 232 13.55 -13.05 9.87
C GLU A 232 14.39 -12.16 8.94
N SER A 233 15.14 -12.80 8.05
CA SER A 233 15.95 -12.10 7.05
C SER A 233 15.08 -11.51 5.93
N LEU A 234 15.36 -10.26 5.58
CA LEU A 234 14.81 -9.55 4.41
C LEU A 234 15.73 -9.62 3.18
N GLN A 235 16.71 -10.52 3.16
CA GLN A 235 17.67 -10.66 2.07
C GLN A 235 17.50 -12.00 1.35
N ASN A 236 17.33 -11.95 0.02
CA ASN A 236 17.03 -13.10 -0.83
C ASN A 236 15.83 -13.90 -0.29
N SER A 237 14.74 -13.20 -0.01
CA SER A 237 13.52 -13.73 0.56
C SER A 237 12.30 -13.08 -0.09
N ASP A 238 11.16 -13.76 -0.01
CA ASP A 238 9.87 -13.21 -0.44
C ASP A 238 9.44 -12.17 0.60
N VAL A 239 9.24 -10.93 0.18
CA VAL A 239 9.05 -9.78 1.07
C VAL A 239 7.77 -9.03 0.76
N VAL A 240 7.10 -8.61 1.84
CA VAL A 240 5.92 -7.77 1.81
C VAL A 240 6.27 -6.44 2.45
N LEU A 241 6.01 -5.35 1.71
CA LEU A 241 6.02 -4.02 2.28
C LEU A 241 4.63 -3.65 2.78
N TRP A 242 4.57 -3.14 4.00
CA TRP A 242 3.39 -2.51 4.57
C TRP A 242 3.66 -1.02 4.69
N TYR A 243 3.05 -0.25 3.82
CA TYR A 243 3.12 1.21 3.89
C TYR A 243 1.85 1.73 4.56
N VAL A 244 2.00 2.50 5.63
CA VAL A 244 0.89 3.10 6.37
C VAL A 244 0.92 4.60 6.12
N ALA A 245 -0.06 5.10 5.38
CA ALA A 245 -0.28 6.53 5.29
C ALA A 245 -1.01 7.02 6.54
N GLN A 246 -0.52 8.12 7.12
CA GLN A 246 -1.17 8.80 8.22
C GLN A 246 -1.61 10.19 7.74
N VAL A 247 -2.92 10.47 7.82
CA VAL A 247 -3.49 11.71 7.28
C VAL A 247 -4.44 12.31 8.29
N ASP A 248 -4.15 13.52 8.74
CA ASP A 248 -5.10 14.29 9.55
C ASP A 248 -6.33 14.64 8.73
N ALA A 249 -7.50 14.54 9.35
CA ALA A 249 -8.74 14.95 8.72
C ALA A 249 -8.71 16.42 8.30
N LYS A 250 -9.25 16.70 7.12
CA LYS A 250 -9.38 18.05 6.55
C LYS A 250 -10.82 18.28 6.11
N PRO A 251 -11.28 19.54 6.04
CA PRO A 251 -12.61 19.87 5.54
C PRO A 251 -12.76 19.69 4.02
N TYR A 252 -11.72 19.22 3.34
CA TYR A 252 -11.67 19.02 1.89
C TYR A 252 -11.08 17.64 1.57
N VAL A 253 -11.23 17.23 0.32
CA VAL A 253 -10.73 15.94 -0.18
C VAL A 253 -9.22 15.82 0.02
N VAL A 254 -8.79 14.74 0.65
CA VAL A 254 -7.36 14.41 0.83
C VAL A 254 -7.02 13.14 0.07
N THR A 255 -5.76 13.03 -0.34
CA THR A 255 -5.24 11.83 -1.02
C THR A 255 -3.95 11.41 -0.36
N CYS A 256 -3.81 10.11 -0.12
CA CYS A 256 -2.60 9.51 0.40
C CYS A 256 -2.30 8.19 -0.30
N GLY A 257 -1.17 7.56 0.06
CA GLY A 257 -0.69 6.34 -0.58
C GLY A 257 0.68 6.50 -1.21
N PRO A 258 1.42 5.41 -1.43
CA PRO A 258 2.79 5.48 -1.90
C PRO A 258 2.87 5.64 -3.42
N TRP A 259 3.97 6.25 -3.85
CA TRP A 259 4.41 6.24 -5.24
C TRP A 259 5.43 5.14 -5.47
N LEU A 260 5.31 4.45 -6.61
CA LEU A 260 6.20 3.37 -7.01
C LEU A 260 6.85 3.64 -8.37
N GLY A 261 8.04 3.11 -8.56
CA GLY A 261 8.76 3.19 -9.82
C GLY A 261 9.55 1.92 -10.09
N LEU A 262 9.77 1.65 -11.37
CA LEU A 262 10.57 0.52 -11.83
C LEU A 262 11.96 0.98 -12.28
N GLN A 263 12.96 0.16 -11.99
CA GLN A 263 14.32 0.32 -12.49
C GLN A 263 14.83 -1.03 -12.99
N GLY A 264 15.32 -1.06 -14.24
CA GLY A 264 15.87 -2.27 -14.88
C GLY A 264 14.82 -3.20 -15.52
N TYR A 265 13.63 -2.67 -15.84
CA TYR A 265 12.52 -3.38 -16.50
C TYR A 265 12.43 -3.03 -17.98
#